data_AF-A0A6G0IQ32-F1
#
_entry.id   AF-A0A6G0IQ32-F1
#
_cell.length_a   1.000
_cell.length_b   1.000
_cell.length_c   1.000
_cell.angle_alpha   90.00
_cell.angle_beta   90.00
_cell.angle_gamma   90.00
#
_symmetry.space_group_name_H-M   'P 1'
#
loop_
_entity.id
_entity.type
_entity.pdbx_description
1 polymer ?
#
loop_
_entity_poly.entity_id
_entity_poly.type
_entity_poly.pdbx_seq_one_letter_code
_entity_poly.pdbx_strand_id
1 'polypeptide(L)'
;MDLTDAGRWTHGPIFLKQQPEDWPKPPCPPPDEPESEMRQTAMAVWLTTISTVPDPQQHQTLSDYLEATAHQLHEAANLSTPVTADDYATAELEALTQAQRDSFPEESALLAASKPVAKSSRLMSLAPELNEATGLIRVGGRLRRCSDLTSDMIHPIVLDPQHPLTRLIIQDYDVKLHHPGPERVFAEIRRRYWILRGCEAVCRHQRKCTECRK
;
A
#
# COMPACT_ATOMS: atom_id res chain seq x y z
N MET A 1 -21.87 47.44 -20.17
CA MET A 1 -22.05 47.09 -18.74
C MET A 1 -21.29 48.13 -17.96
N ASP A 2 -22.00 49.20 -17.61
CA ASP A 2 -21.45 50.40 -16.98
C ASP A 2 -21.11 50.16 -15.51
N LEU A 3 -19.89 50.57 -15.12
CA LEU A 3 -19.35 50.56 -13.76
C LEU A 3 -19.62 51.90 -13.03
N THR A 4 -20.77 52.52 -13.28
CA THR A 4 -21.19 53.74 -12.59
C THR A 4 -22.19 53.40 -11.49
N ASP A 5 -21.71 52.84 -10.37
CA ASP A 5 -22.41 52.97 -9.09
C ASP A 5 -21.58 53.92 -8.20
N ALA A 6 -21.93 55.20 -8.22
CA ALA A 6 -21.28 56.27 -7.47
C ALA A 6 -21.65 56.25 -5.97
N GLY A 7 -21.72 55.06 -5.36
CA GLY A 7 -22.50 54.87 -4.13
C GLY A 7 -21.75 54.70 -2.82
N ARG A 8 -20.49 54.25 -2.80
CA ARG A 8 -19.83 53.87 -1.51
C ARG A 8 -18.39 54.32 -1.31
N TRP A 9 -17.58 54.40 -2.36
CA TRP A 9 -16.15 54.69 -2.22
C TRP A 9 -15.80 56.19 -2.29
N THR A 10 -16.67 57.01 -2.88
CA THR A 10 -16.46 58.47 -3.03
C THR A 10 -17.05 59.30 -1.90
N HIS A 11 -18.09 58.79 -1.23
CA HIS A 11 -18.81 59.55 -0.19
C HIS A 11 -18.40 59.22 1.24
N GLY A 12 -17.62 58.14 1.44
CA GLY A 12 -17.21 57.64 2.74
C GLY A 12 -18.39 57.16 3.59
N PRO A 13 -18.14 56.44 4.69
CA PRO A 13 -19.19 56.07 5.62
C PRO A 13 -19.79 57.32 6.27
N ILE A 14 -21.12 57.34 6.39
CA ILE A 14 -21.90 58.50 6.83
C ILE A 14 -21.51 59.04 8.21
N PHE A 15 -20.95 58.20 9.08
CA PHE A 15 -20.56 58.60 10.43
C PHE A 15 -19.37 59.59 10.44
N LEU A 16 -18.52 59.59 9.40
CA LEU A 16 -17.42 60.56 9.28
C LEU A 16 -17.91 62.00 9.03
N LYS A 17 -19.17 62.18 8.63
CA LYS A 17 -19.81 63.48 8.41
C LYS A 17 -20.62 63.97 9.62
N GLN A 18 -20.74 63.15 10.66
CA GLN A 18 -21.46 63.49 11.90
C GLN A 18 -20.47 64.00 12.95
N GLN A 19 -21.00 64.50 14.07
CA GLN A 19 -20.18 65.00 15.17
C GLN A 19 -19.41 63.82 15.80
N PRO A 20 -18.20 64.03 16.35
CA PRO A 20 -17.34 62.93 16.86
C PRO A 20 -17.99 62.05 17.94
N GLU A 21 -19.06 62.53 18.54
CA GLU A 21 -19.85 61.87 19.59
C GLU A 21 -20.70 60.71 19.04
N ASP A 22 -21.08 60.77 17.76
CA ASP A 22 -21.91 59.79 17.05
C ASP A 22 -21.08 58.73 16.31
N TRP A 23 -19.76 58.71 16.52
CA TRP A 23 -18.90 57.69 15.93
C TRP A 23 -19.15 56.32 16.57
N PRO A 24 -19.03 55.22 15.80
CA PRO A 24 -19.13 53.88 16.36
C PRO A 24 -18.04 53.69 17.41
N LYS A 25 -18.44 53.44 18.65
CA LYS A 25 -17.51 53.16 19.74
C LYS A 25 -16.84 51.82 19.47
N PRO A 26 -15.51 51.72 19.60
CA PRO A 26 -14.84 50.43 19.52
C PRO A 26 -15.45 49.50 20.58
N PRO A 27 -15.69 48.21 20.27
CA PRO A 27 -16.15 47.26 21.27
C PRO A 27 -15.18 47.28 22.45
N CYS A 28 -15.70 47.41 23.67
CA CYS A 28 -14.88 47.35 24.86
C CYS A 28 -14.09 46.04 24.86
N PRO A 29 -12.78 46.06 25.20
CA PRO A 29 -12.06 44.82 25.44
C PRO A 29 -12.76 44.08 26.60
N PRO A 30 -12.92 42.74 26.52
CA PRO A 30 -13.35 41.96 27.66
C PRO A 30 -12.35 42.12 28.82
N PRO A 31 -12.79 41.96 30.08
CA PRO A 31 -11.88 42.00 31.22
C PRO A 31 -10.79 40.94 31.05
N ASP A 32 -9.56 41.27 31.48
CA ASP A 32 -8.39 40.39 31.46
C ASP A 32 -8.72 39.02 32.07
N GLU A 33 -9.09 38.06 31.23
CA GLU A 33 -8.91 36.65 31.56
C GLU A 33 -7.40 36.40 31.54
N PRO A 34 -6.81 35.76 32.57
CA PRO A 34 -5.41 35.39 32.50
C PRO A 34 -5.26 34.50 31.28
N GLU A 35 -4.63 35.02 30.23
CA GLU A 35 -4.11 34.26 29.12
C GLU A 35 -3.11 33.26 29.70
N SER A 36 -3.62 32.11 30.12
CA SER A 36 -2.84 30.89 30.11
C SER A 36 -2.60 30.63 28.64
N GLU A 37 -1.57 31.27 28.08
CA GLU A 37 -0.88 30.78 26.90
C GLU A 37 -0.36 29.38 27.26
N MET A 38 -1.26 28.40 27.21
CA MET A 38 -0.88 27.03 27.01
C MET A 38 -0.31 27.05 25.60
N ARG A 39 1.01 27.32 25.50
CA ARG A 39 1.77 26.98 24.30
C ARG A 39 1.45 25.52 24.08
N GLN A 40 0.51 25.25 23.17
CA GLN A 40 0.26 23.91 22.69
C GLN A 40 1.61 23.51 22.13
N THR A 41 2.34 22.75 22.92
CA THR A 41 3.53 22.08 22.47
C THR A 41 2.95 21.04 21.53
N ALA A 42 2.76 21.42 20.27
CA ALA A 42 2.45 20.50 19.21
C ALA A 42 3.68 19.61 19.11
N MET A 43 3.65 18.53 19.89
CA MET A 43 4.60 17.45 19.75
C MET A 43 4.29 16.87 18.39
N ALA A 44 5.08 17.27 17.39
CA ALA A 44 5.13 16.61 16.10
C ALA A 44 5.69 15.21 16.36
N VAL A 45 4.81 14.30 16.78
CA VAL A 45 5.11 12.88 16.79
C VAL A 45 5.17 12.51 15.32
N TRP A 46 6.38 12.23 14.85
CA TRP A 46 6.56 11.50 13.61
C TRP A 46 5.90 10.14 13.82
N LEU A 47 4.65 10.01 13.37
CA LEU A 47 4.03 8.70 13.20
C LEU A 47 4.75 8.06 12.02
N THR A 48 5.89 7.44 12.29
CA THR A 48 6.42 6.44 11.38
C THR A 48 5.34 5.37 11.32
N THR A 49 4.68 5.21 10.18
CA THR A 49 3.89 4.01 9.91
C THR A 49 4.86 2.84 10.13
N ILE A 50 4.73 2.17 11.26
CA ILE A 50 5.55 1.02 11.60
C ILE A 50 5.16 -0.03 10.56
N SER A 51 6.00 -0.25 9.56
CA SER A 51 5.84 -1.39 8.67
C SER A 51 5.88 -2.63 9.55
N THR A 52 4.76 -3.35 9.61
CA THR A 52 4.62 -4.55 10.44
C THR A 52 5.49 -5.70 9.94
N VAL A 53 6.02 -5.58 8.71
CA VAL A 53 6.91 -6.56 8.09
C VAL A 53 8.33 -5.98 7.86
N PRO A 54 9.38 -6.81 8.03
CA PRO A 54 10.76 -6.47 7.67
C PRO A 54 10.91 -6.07 6.19
N ASP A 55 12.03 -5.40 5.86
CA ASP A 55 12.38 -5.09 4.47
C ASP A 55 12.92 -6.34 3.75
N PRO A 56 12.27 -6.85 2.69
CA PRO A 56 12.74 -8.05 2.00
C PRO A 56 14.08 -7.86 1.28
N GLN A 57 14.59 -6.65 1.08
CA GLN A 57 15.94 -6.44 0.52
C GLN A 57 17.06 -6.87 1.48
N GLN A 58 16.78 -6.95 2.78
CA GLN A 58 17.76 -7.30 3.80
C GLN A 58 17.97 -8.82 3.93
N HIS A 59 17.18 -9.62 3.23
CA HIS A 59 17.17 -11.07 3.32
C HIS A 59 17.66 -11.73 2.04
N GLN A 60 18.32 -12.88 2.18
CA GLN A 60 18.89 -13.62 1.04
C GLN A 60 17.99 -14.75 0.55
N THR A 61 17.09 -15.25 1.41
CA THR A 61 16.18 -16.35 1.09
C THR A 61 14.77 -16.02 1.51
N LEU A 62 13.78 -16.63 0.85
CA LEU A 62 12.38 -16.44 1.22
C LEU A 62 12.09 -16.98 2.63
N SER A 63 12.68 -18.11 3.00
CA SER A 63 12.48 -18.72 4.32
C SER A 63 12.97 -17.82 5.46
N ASP A 64 14.17 -17.26 5.34
CA ASP A 64 14.75 -16.31 6.31
C ASP A 64 13.88 -15.05 6.48
N TYR A 65 13.39 -14.52 5.35
CA TYR A 65 12.47 -13.39 5.37
C TYR A 65 11.14 -13.72 6.08
N LEU A 66 10.54 -14.89 5.78
CA LEU A 66 9.28 -15.32 6.39
C LEU A 66 9.44 -15.64 7.88
N GLU A 67 10.57 -16.20 8.30
CA GLU A 67 10.90 -16.43 9.70
C GLU A 67 11.00 -15.12 10.47
N ALA A 68 11.77 -14.15 9.98
CA ALA A 68 11.86 -12.83 10.59
C ALA A 68 10.49 -12.12 10.67
N THR A 69 9.69 -12.24 9.61
CA THR A 69 8.34 -11.68 9.56
C THR A 69 7.41 -12.34 10.59
N ALA A 70 7.44 -13.67 10.70
CA ALA A 70 6.64 -14.41 11.67
C ALA A 70 6.99 -14.02 13.10
N HIS A 71 8.29 -13.96 13.43
CA HIS A 71 8.75 -13.52 14.74
C HIS A 71 8.30 -12.09 15.07
N GLN A 72 8.43 -11.15 14.14
CA GLN A 72 8.03 -9.76 14.36
C GLN A 72 6.52 -9.62 14.58
N LEU A 73 5.69 -10.34 13.81
CA LEU A 73 4.23 -10.33 13.99
C LEU A 73 3.82 -10.99 15.31
N HIS A 74 4.49 -12.09 15.68
CA HIS A 74 4.24 -12.82 16.92
C HIS A 74 4.55 -11.97 18.16
N GLU A 75 5.67 -11.24 18.13
CA GLU A 75 6.06 -10.28 19.16
C GLU A 75 5.08 -9.11 19.23
N ALA A 76 4.67 -8.55 18.07
CA ALA A 76 3.69 -7.46 18.02
C ALA A 76 2.31 -7.88 18.59
N ALA A 77 1.95 -9.16 18.46
CA ALA A 77 0.74 -9.73 19.05
C ALA A 77 0.87 -10.05 20.56
N ASN A 78 2.05 -9.82 21.17
CA ASN A 78 2.36 -10.13 22.56
C ASN A 78 2.08 -11.59 22.95
N LEU A 79 2.30 -12.52 22.02
CA LEU A 79 2.09 -13.94 22.24
C LEU A 79 3.27 -14.53 23.03
N SER A 80 2.97 -15.17 24.18
CA SER A 80 3.98 -15.85 24.99
C SER A 80 4.24 -17.30 24.56
N THR A 81 3.52 -17.79 23.55
CA THR A 81 3.67 -19.13 22.99
C THR A 81 4.86 -19.19 22.02
N PRO A 82 5.40 -20.38 21.70
CA PRO A 82 6.34 -20.51 20.59
C PRO A 82 5.66 -20.17 19.26
N VAL A 83 6.45 -19.74 18.27
CA VAL A 83 5.99 -19.52 16.89
C VAL A 83 5.51 -20.84 16.29
N THR A 84 4.33 -20.81 15.69
CA THR A 84 3.59 -21.95 15.15
C THR A 84 3.51 -21.89 13.63
N ALA A 85 3.02 -22.96 12.99
CA ALA A 85 2.82 -22.99 11.55
C ALA A 85 1.82 -21.93 11.06
N ASP A 86 0.82 -21.59 11.89
CA ASP A 86 -0.18 -20.56 11.56
C ASP A 86 0.44 -19.16 11.52
N ASP A 87 1.48 -18.92 12.33
CA ASP A 87 2.23 -17.65 12.33
C ASP A 87 3.00 -17.48 11.01
N TYR A 88 3.57 -18.56 10.46
CA TYR A 88 4.20 -18.53 9.13
C TYR A 88 3.17 -18.29 8.01
N ALA A 89 1.98 -18.87 8.11
CA ALA A 89 0.91 -18.61 7.14
C ALA A 89 0.47 -17.14 7.18
N THR A 90 0.36 -16.58 8.39
CA THR A 90 0.04 -15.16 8.62
C THR A 90 1.17 -14.26 8.11
N ALA A 91 2.43 -14.63 8.34
CA ALA A 91 3.60 -13.92 7.85
C ALA A 91 3.66 -13.89 6.31
N GLU A 92 3.40 -15.02 5.65
CA GLU A 92 3.34 -15.07 4.19
C GLU A 92 2.22 -14.16 3.66
N LEU A 93 1.05 -14.20 4.30
CA LEU A 93 -0.08 -13.37 3.92
C LEU A 93 0.23 -11.88 4.05
N GLU A 94 0.77 -11.44 5.18
CA GLU A 94 1.09 -10.03 5.41
C GLU A 94 2.22 -9.56 4.50
N ALA A 95 3.26 -10.38 4.28
CA ALA A 95 4.33 -10.10 3.34
C ALA A 95 3.81 -9.85 1.92
N LEU A 96 2.91 -10.71 1.43
CA LEU A 96 2.29 -10.56 0.11
C LEU A 96 1.41 -9.32 0.05
N THR A 97 0.65 -9.06 1.10
CA THR A 97 -0.25 -7.89 1.16
C THR A 97 0.55 -6.61 1.16
N GLN A 98 1.62 -6.52 1.96
CA GLN A 98 2.51 -5.37 1.97
C GLN A 98 3.17 -5.16 0.61
N ALA A 99 3.70 -6.22 -0.02
CA ALA A 99 4.30 -6.12 -1.34
C ALA A 99 3.33 -5.57 -2.41
N GLN A 100 2.04 -5.89 -2.31
CA GLN A 100 1.01 -5.34 -3.18
C GLN A 100 0.70 -3.88 -2.87
N ARG A 101 0.62 -3.48 -1.60
CA ARG A 101 0.45 -2.06 -1.21
C ARG A 101 1.61 -1.21 -1.71
N ASP A 102 2.84 -1.72 -1.60
CA ASP A 102 4.06 -1.02 -2.03
C ASP A 102 4.13 -0.87 -3.56
N SER A 103 3.67 -1.89 -4.30
CA SER A 103 3.79 -1.92 -5.77
C SER A 103 2.57 -1.34 -6.51
N PHE A 104 1.39 -1.39 -5.88
CA PHE A 104 0.09 -1.03 -6.45
C PHE A 104 -0.76 -0.23 -5.44
N PRO A 105 -0.26 0.91 -4.92
CA PRO A 105 -0.93 1.64 -3.84
C PRO A 105 -2.31 2.18 -4.28
N GLU A 106 -2.41 2.73 -5.50
CA GLU A 106 -3.68 3.24 -6.02
C GLU A 106 -4.70 2.12 -6.24
N GLU A 107 -4.27 1.00 -6.82
CA GLU A 107 -5.15 -0.13 -7.08
C GLU A 107 -5.62 -0.79 -5.78
N SER A 108 -4.73 -0.94 -4.79
CA SER A 108 -5.09 -1.48 -3.48
C SER A 108 -6.16 -0.63 -2.79
N ALA A 109 -6.01 0.70 -2.81
CA ALA A 109 -6.97 1.63 -2.23
C ALA A 109 -8.32 1.62 -2.97
N LEU A 110 -8.30 1.60 -4.30
CA LEU A 110 -9.53 1.57 -5.11
C LEU A 110 -10.29 0.26 -4.93
N LEU A 111 -9.59 -0.89 -4.98
CA LEU A 111 -10.22 -2.20 -4.85
C LEU A 111 -10.75 -2.43 -3.43
N ALA A 112 -10.06 -1.95 -2.38
CA ALA A 112 -10.59 -1.96 -1.01
C ALA A 112 -11.87 -1.13 -0.88
N ALA A 113 -12.00 -0.04 -1.64
CA ALA A 113 -13.22 0.76 -1.71
C ALA A 113 -14.28 0.21 -2.70
N SER A 114 -14.10 -1.02 -3.21
CA SER A 114 -14.96 -1.63 -4.24
C SER A 114 -15.12 -0.78 -5.51
N LYS A 115 -14.10 0.01 -5.85
CA LYS A 115 -14.04 0.84 -7.06
C LYS A 115 -13.19 0.17 -8.13
N PRO A 116 -13.51 0.37 -9.42
CA PRO A 116 -12.67 -0.14 -10.50
C PRO A 116 -11.30 0.54 -10.49
N VAL A 117 -10.26 -0.20 -10.86
CA VAL A 117 -8.91 0.36 -11.04
C VAL A 117 -8.87 1.37 -12.19
N ALA A 118 -7.86 2.25 -12.19
CA ALA A 118 -7.70 3.23 -13.27
C ALA A 118 -7.42 2.55 -14.62
N LYS A 119 -7.93 3.11 -15.73
CA LYS A 119 -7.70 2.57 -17.08
C LYS A 119 -6.22 2.57 -17.50
N SER A 120 -5.41 3.44 -16.91
CA SER A 120 -3.96 3.52 -17.08
C SER A 120 -3.18 2.48 -16.27
N SER A 121 -3.84 1.79 -15.32
CA SER A 121 -3.18 0.81 -14.46
C SER A 121 -2.63 -0.36 -15.27
N ARG A 122 -1.44 -0.83 -14.87
CA ARG A 122 -0.83 -2.07 -15.39
C ARG A 122 -1.69 -3.30 -15.10
N LEU A 123 -2.57 -3.22 -14.10
CA LEU A 123 -3.43 -4.33 -13.68
C LEU A 123 -4.75 -4.38 -14.44
N MET A 124 -5.18 -3.30 -15.10
CA MET A 124 -6.51 -3.21 -15.75
C MET A 124 -6.81 -4.39 -16.68
N SER A 125 -5.83 -4.82 -17.48
CA SER A 125 -5.98 -5.95 -18.42
C SER A 125 -6.22 -7.30 -17.74
N LEU A 126 -5.91 -7.43 -16.45
CA LEU A 126 -6.04 -8.64 -15.65
C LEU A 126 -7.37 -8.70 -14.89
N ALA A 127 -8.26 -7.70 -15.08
CA ALA A 127 -9.51 -7.55 -14.33
C ALA A 127 -9.29 -7.78 -12.82
N PRO A 128 -8.47 -6.96 -12.14
CA PRO A 128 -7.98 -7.25 -10.80
C PRO A 128 -9.12 -7.23 -9.78
N GLU A 129 -9.11 -8.19 -8.87
CA GLU A 129 -10.13 -8.36 -7.82
C GLU A 129 -9.46 -8.48 -6.46
N LEU A 130 -10.03 -7.83 -5.45
CA LEU A 130 -9.59 -8.01 -4.07
C LEU A 130 -10.30 -9.23 -3.49
N ASN A 131 -9.53 -10.16 -2.95
CA ASN A 131 -10.08 -11.24 -2.15
C ASN A 131 -10.36 -10.71 -0.73
N GLU A 132 -11.63 -10.64 -0.33
CA GLU A 132 -12.02 -10.07 0.97
C GLU A 132 -11.49 -10.86 2.17
N ALA A 133 -11.34 -12.18 2.04
CA ALA A 133 -10.87 -13.03 3.13
C ALA A 133 -9.36 -12.87 3.38
N THR A 134 -8.57 -12.67 2.32
CA THR A 134 -7.10 -12.56 2.41
C THR A 134 -6.59 -11.13 2.28
N GLY A 135 -7.38 -10.18 1.80
CA GLY A 135 -6.94 -8.82 1.50
C GLY A 135 -5.96 -8.71 0.31
N LEU A 136 -5.84 -9.75 -0.52
CA LEU A 136 -4.90 -9.80 -1.64
C LEU A 136 -5.59 -9.48 -2.96
N ILE A 137 -4.89 -8.74 -3.82
CA ILE A 137 -5.25 -8.51 -5.23
C ILE A 137 -4.92 -9.78 -6.03
N ARG A 138 -5.93 -10.31 -6.70
CA ARG A 138 -5.85 -11.52 -7.51
C ARG A 138 -6.32 -11.22 -8.93
N VAL A 139 -5.84 -12.02 -9.89
CA VAL A 139 -6.30 -11.91 -11.27
C VAL A 139 -7.75 -12.36 -11.36
N GLY A 140 -8.62 -11.48 -11.84
CA GLY A 140 -10.00 -11.82 -12.15
C GLY A 140 -10.15 -12.43 -13.54
N GLY A 141 -11.35 -12.93 -13.87
CA GLY A 141 -11.61 -13.39 -15.24
C GLY A 141 -12.71 -14.43 -15.41
N ARG A 142 -12.69 -15.09 -16.58
CA ARG A 142 -13.77 -15.96 -17.07
C ARG A 142 -13.91 -17.30 -16.33
N LEU A 143 -12.90 -17.69 -15.54
CA LEU A 143 -12.87 -18.96 -14.80
C LEU A 143 -13.55 -18.91 -13.43
N ARG A 144 -14.23 -17.80 -13.08
CA ARG A 144 -15.03 -17.63 -11.85
C ARG A 144 -15.99 -18.78 -11.53
N ARG A 145 -16.37 -19.60 -12.52
CA ARG A 145 -17.37 -20.67 -12.39
C ARG A 145 -16.79 -22.09 -12.39
N CYS A 146 -15.47 -22.24 -12.40
CA CYS A 146 -14.84 -23.56 -12.37
C CYS A 146 -14.65 -23.98 -10.90
N SER A 147 -15.57 -24.78 -10.36
CA SER A 147 -15.54 -25.27 -8.98
C SER A 147 -14.41 -26.26 -8.68
N ASP A 148 -13.80 -26.82 -9.72
CA ASP A 148 -12.94 -28.01 -9.62
C ASP A 148 -11.45 -27.66 -9.47
N LEU A 149 -11.09 -26.37 -9.44
CA LEU A 149 -9.72 -25.89 -9.24
C LEU A 149 -9.60 -25.13 -7.91
N THR A 150 -8.40 -25.14 -7.32
CA THR A 150 -8.13 -24.35 -6.12
C THR A 150 -8.15 -22.84 -6.44
N SER A 151 -8.54 -22.00 -5.47
CA SER A 151 -8.60 -20.54 -5.64
C SER A 151 -7.29 -19.95 -6.19
N ASP A 152 -6.14 -20.51 -5.80
CA ASP A 152 -4.82 -20.11 -6.29
C ASP A 152 -4.59 -20.40 -7.78
N MET A 153 -5.09 -21.54 -8.28
CA MET A 153 -4.98 -21.89 -9.70
C MET A 153 -5.95 -21.11 -10.57
N ILE A 154 -7.13 -20.77 -10.05
CA ILE A 154 -8.16 -20.01 -10.78
C ILE A 154 -7.82 -18.51 -10.79
N HIS A 155 -7.46 -17.99 -9.62
CA HIS A 155 -7.24 -16.57 -9.35
C HIS A 155 -5.85 -16.39 -8.72
N PRO A 156 -4.78 -16.43 -9.51
CA PRO A 156 -3.41 -16.27 -9.03
C PRO A 156 -3.18 -14.87 -8.43
N ILE A 157 -2.32 -14.79 -7.41
CA ILE A 157 -1.99 -13.56 -6.68
C ILE A 157 -1.10 -12.66 -7.54
N VAL A 158 -1.47 -11.40 -7.73
CA VAL A 158 -0.72 -10.48 -8.58
C VAL A 158 0.55 -9.98 -7.88
N LEU A 159 1.69 -10.04 -8.55
CA LEU A 159 2.98 -9.55 -8.02
C LEU A 159 3.72 -8.68 -9.03
N ASP A 160 4.40 -7.64 -8.54
CA ASP A 160 5.30 -6.83 -9.35
C ASP A 160 6.67 -7.52 -9.48
N PRO A 161 7.20 -7.74 -10.70
CA PRO A 161 8.52 -8.32 -10.93
C PRO A 161 9.69 -7.50 -10.36
N GLN A 162 9.50 -6.23 -10.03
CA GLN A 162 10.52 -5.36 -9.45
C GLN A 162 10.59 -5.45 -7.93
N HIS A 163 9.52 -5.91 -7.28
CA HIS A 163 9.46 -5.99 -5.83
C HIS A 163 10.48 -7.00 -5.26
N PRO A 164 11.21 -6.68 -4.18
CA PRO A 164 12.19 -7.57 -3.56
C PRO A 164 11.63 -8.93 -3.17
N LEU A 165 10.43 -8.97 -2.58
CA LEU A 165 9.74 -10.23 -2.24
C LEU A 165 9.56 -11.14 -3.47
N THR A 166 9.14 -10.57 -4.61
CA THR A 166 8.97 -11.33 -5.85
C THR A 166 10.28 -11.96 -6.32
N ARG A 167 11.41 -11.28 -6.11
CA ARG A 167 12.74 -11.84 -6.43
C ARG A 167 13.08 -13.02 -5.51
N LEU A 168 12.81 -12.91 -4.22
CA LEU A 168 12.99 -14.01 -3.26
C LEU A 168 12.11 -15.21 -3.62
N ILE A 169 10.86 -14.99 -4.02
CA ILE A 169 9.95 -16.04 -4.50
C ILE A 169 10.51 -16.74 -5.75
N ILE A 170 10.96 -15.98 -6.76
CA ILE A 170 11.53 -16.58 -7.97
C ILE A 170 12.77 -17.43 -7.63
N GLN A 171 13.65 -16.91 -6.77
CA GLN A 171 14.84 -17.63 -6.32
C GLN A 171 14.50 -18.91 -5.57
N ASP A 172 13.54 -18.86 -4.66
CA ASP A 172 13.07 -20.00 -3.89
C ASP A 172 12.54 -21.12 -4.80
N TYR A 173 11.72 -20.78 -5.80
CA TYR A 173 11.23 -21.76 -6.77
C TYR A 173 12.34 -22.31 -7.67
N ASP A 174 13.29 -21.48 -8.10
CA ASP A 174 14.43 -21.93 -8.92
C ASP A 174 15.29 -22.95 -8.16
N VAL A 175 15.60 -22.68 -6.90
CA VAL A 175 16.36 -23.57 -6.01
C VAL A 175 15.58 -24.85 -5.70
N LYS A 176 14.30 -24.75 -5.30
CA LYS A 176 13.46 -25.92 -4.97
C LYS A 176 13.28 -26.89 -6.14
N LEU A 177 13.22 -26.35 -7.36
CA LEU A 177 13.08 -27.15 -8.57
C LEU A 177 14.41 -27.63 -9.15
N HIS A 178 15.53 -27.36 -8.48
CA HIS A 178 16.88 -27.75 -8.92
C HIS A 178 17.27 -27.14 -10.27
N HIS A 179 17.00 -25.84 -10.46
CA HIS A 179 17.43 -25.05 -11.62
C HIS A 179 17.02 -25.65 -12.99
N PRO A 180 15.74 -26.02 -13.21
CA PRO A 180 15.31 -26.81 -14.36
C PRO A 180 15.19 -26.01 -15.67
N GLY A 181 15.62 -24.74 -15.69
CA GLY A 181 15.40 -23.80 -16.78
C GLY A 181 14.14 -22.93 -16.60
N PRO A 182 13.97 -21.88 -17.41
CA PRO A 182 13.07 -20.77 -17.07
C PRO A 182 11.60 -21.12 -17.28
N GLU A 183 11.31 -21.95 -18.28
CA GLU A 183 9.94 -22.36 -18.60
C GLU A 183 9.32 -23.17 -17.47
N ARG A 184 10.09 -24.12 -16.91
CA ARG A 184 9.62 -24.97 -15.82
C ARG A 184 9.39 -24.17 -14.53
N VAL A 185 10.31 -23.28 -14.18
CA VAL A 185 10.16 -22.38 -13.02
C VAL A 185 8.96 -21.45 -13.20
N PHE A 186 8.85 -20.82 -14.37
CA PHE A 186 7.71 -19.95 -14.68
C PHE A 186 6.37 -20.70 -14.58
N ALA A 187 6.27 -21.89 -15.17
CA ALA A 187 5.05 -22.69 -15.13
C ALA A 187 4.63 -23.05 -13.71
N GLU A 188 5.58 -23.37 -12.83
CA GLU A 188 5.29 -23.71 -11.43
C GLU A 188 4.85 -22.48 -10.64
N ILE A 189 5.59 -21.37 -10.74
CA ILE A 189 5.22 -20.09 -10.09
C ILE A 189 3.82 -19.65 -10.53
N ARG A 190 3.50 -19.83 -11.81
CA ARG A 190 2.23 -19.39 -12.42
C ARG A 190 0.99 -20.07 -11.81
N ARG A 191 1.15 -21.20 -11.12
CA ARG A 191 0.07 -21.91 -10.42
C ARG A 191 -0.47 -21.16 -9.21
N ARG A 192 0.34 -20.28 -8.60
CA ARG A 192 -0.03 -19.51 -7.40
C ARG A 192 0.07 -18.00 -7.61
N TYR A 193 1.03 -17.55 -8.41
CA TYR A 193 1.33 -16.14 -8.61
C TYR A 193 1.18 -15.71 -10.08
N TRP A 194 0.65 -14.52 -10.30
CA TRP A 194 0.70 -13.79 -11.56
C TRP A 194 1.73 -12.68 -11.42
N ILE A 195 2.98 -13.00 -11.73
CA ILE A 195 4.05 -12.00 -11.80
C ILE A 195 3.88 -11.24 -13.12
N LEU A 196 3.73 -9.91 -13.08
CA LEU A 196 3.70 -9.10 -14.30
C LEU A 196 4.98 -9.35 -15.09
N ARG A 197 4.88 -9.64 -16.39
CA ARG A 197 6.06 -9.98 -17.21
C ARG A 197 6.88 -11.16 -16.62
N GLY A 198 6.18 -12.14 -16.02
CA GLY A 198 6.78 -13.20 -15.22
C GLY A 198 7.85 -14.03 -15.91
N CYS A 199 7.65 -14.42 -17.18
CA CYS A 199 8.65 -15.16 -17.96
C CYS A 199 9.97 -14.36 -18.06
N GLU A 200 9.88 -13.06 -18.34
CA GLU A 200 11.05 -12.19 -18.45
C GLU A 200 11.74 -11.99 -17.09
N ALA A 201 10.97 -11.96 -15.99
CA ALA A 201 11.49 -11.89 -14.63
C ALA A 201 12.26 -13.16 -14.24
N VAL A 202 11.71 -14.34 -14.54
CA VAL A 202 12.37 -15.64 -14.29
C VAL A 202 13.64 -15.78 -15.15
N CYS A 203 13.57 -15.48 -16.44
CA CYS A 203 14.75 -15.47 -17.32
C CYS A 203 15.83 -14.51 -16.81
N ARG A 204 15.45 -13.33 -16.29
CA ARG A 204 16.40 -12.37 -15.70
C ARG A 204 17.07 -12.92 -14.44
N HIS A 205 16.33 -13.63 -13.60
CA HIS A 205 16.88 -14.29 -12.42
C HIS A 205 17.91 -15.36 -12.80
N GLN A 206 17.54 -16.30 -13.66
CA GLN A 206 18.43 -17.42 -14.02
C GLN A 206 19.70 -16.97 -14.76
N ARG A 207 19.63 -15.89 -15.57
CA ARG A 207 20.85 -15.29 -16.15
C ARG A 207 21.86 -14.78 -15.11
N LYS A 208 21.42 -14.50 -13.88
CA LYS A 208 22.27 -14.05 -12.77
C LYS A 208 22.62 -15.19 -11.80
N CYS A 209 21.83 -16.26 -11.78
CA CYS A 209 22.07 -17.43 -10.95
C CYS A 209 23.36 -18.15 -11.36
N THR A 210 24.20 -18.51 -10.40
CA THR A 210 25.48 -19.19 -10.67
C THR A 210 25.26 -20.63 -11.10
N GLU A 211 24.30 -21.34 -10.51
CA GLU A 211 24.01 -22.74 -10.83
C GLU A 211 23.40 -22.88 -12.23
N CYS A 212 22.48 -21.99 -12.62
CA CYS A 212 21.89 -22.01 -13.97
C CYS A 212 22.86 -21.64 -15.10
N ARG A 213 24.02 -21.04 -14.75
CA ARG A 213 25.05 -20.63 -15.72
C ARG A 213 26.14 -21.69 -15.93
N LYS A 214 26.18 -22.71 -15.09
CA LYS A 214 27.10 -23.85 -15.25
C LYS A 214 26.62 -24.73 -16.40
#